data_AF-A0A6C0QQG7-F1
#
_entry.id   AF-A0A6C0QQG7-F1
#
_cell.length_a   1.000
_cell.length_b   1.000
_cell.length_c   1.000
_cell.angle_alpha   90.00
_cell.angle_beta   90.00
_cell.angle_gamma   90.00
#
_symmetry.space_group_name_H-M   'P 1'
#
loop_
_entity.id
_entity.type
_entity.pdbx_description
1 polymer ?
#
loop_
_entity_poly.entity_id
_entity_poly.type
_entity_poly.pdbx_seq_one_letter_code
_entity_poly.pdbx_strand_id
1 'polypeptide(L)'
;MTLKWNSSKSNIGIKGYEIYRNGIKVGVTSSTEYTDTGLQPHTEYRYAVKAVDTKGNVSGISNEIKLETKQESSSKYEQWNPSAAYQKADRVQHKGIIYECVQGYQGKGDPNWIYALSLWMPIE
;
A
#
# COMPACT_ATOMS: atom_id res chain seq x y z
N MET A 1 4.51 -1.35 3.87
CA MET A 1 5.25 -0.06 3.92
C MET A 1 6.66 -0.35 4.42
N THR A 2 7.71 0.28 3.87
CA THR A 2 9.09 0.04 4.33
C THR A 2 9.66 1.32 4.94
N LEU A 3 10.09 1.20 6.19
CA LEU A 3 10.77 2.26 6.93
C LEU A 3 12.28 2.04 6.83
N LYS A 4 13.01 3.11 6.48
CA LYS A 4 14.47 3.14 6.47
C LYS A 4 14.93 4.34 7.28
N TRP A 5 15.93 4.13 8.13
CA TRP A 5 16.54 5.19 8.92
C TRP A 5 18.06 5.08 8.87
N ASN A 6 18.75 6.15 9.30
CA ASN A 6 20.20 6.11 9.43
C ASN A 6 20.59 5.39 10.73
N SER A 7 21.69 4.64 10.71
CA SER A 7 22.22 4.01 11.92
C SER A 7 22.50 5.06 12.99
N SER A 8 22.03 4.82 14.22
CA SER A 8 22.36 5.71 15.32
C SER A 8 23.84 5.52 15.69
N LYS A 9 24.54 6.61 16.02
CA LYS A 9 25.91 6.53 16.52
C LYS A 9 25.86 6.29 18.02
N SER A 10 26.12 5.06 18.46
CA SER A 10 26.39 4.78 19.87
C SER A 10 27.85 4.38 20.05
N ASN A 11 28.50 4.96 21.06
CA ASN A 11 29.87 4.61 21.46
C ASN A 11 29.98 3.16 21.97
N ILE A 12 28.86 2.51 22.31
CA ILE A 12 28.81 1.20 22.98
C ILE A 12 28.32 0.08 22.02
N GLY A 13 27.95 0.46 20.78
CA GLY A 13 27.39 -0.46 19.79
C GLY A 13 25.90 -0.74 20.01
N ILE A 14 25.17 -0.79 18.90
CA ILE A 14 23.71 -0.98 18.89
C ILE A 14 23.40 -2.48 18.73
N LYS A 15 22.63 -3.03 19.67
CA LYS A 15 22.10 -4.39 19.61
C LYS A 15 20.93 -4.51 18.64
N GLY A 16 20.11 -3.47 18.56
CA GLY A 16 19.02 -3.36 17.60
C GLY A 16 18.18 -2.11 17.80
N TYR A 17 17.05 -2.08 17.11
CA TYR A 17 16.11 -0.98 17.05
C TYR A 17 14.70 -1.48 17.34
N GLU A 18 14.00 -0.83 18.26
CA GLU A 18 12.59 -1.06 18.50
C GLU A 18 11.76 -0.09 17.66
N ILE A 19 10.78 -0.61 16.92
CA ILE A 19 9.85 0.16 16.10
C ILE A 19 8.54 0.31 16.86
N TYR A 20 8.10 1.55 17.00
CA TYR A 20 6.84 1.91 17.62
C TYR A 20 5.91 2.52 16.56
N ARG A 21 4.69 2.01 16.46
CA ARG A 21 3.61 2.52 15.61
C ARG A 21 2.51 3.06 16.51
N ASN A 22 2.19 4.35 16.41
CA ASN A 22 1.23 5.05 17.26
C ASN A 22 1.53 4.86 18.76
N GLY A 23 2.81 4.85 19.12
CA GLY A 23 3.27 4.63 20.50
C GLY A 23 3.30 3.17 20.96
N ILE A 24 2.80 2.23 20.16
CA ILE A 24 2.81 0.79 20.47
C ILE A 24 3.99 0.12 19.79
N LYS A 25 4.75 -0.70 20.51
CA LYS A 25 5.86 -1.48 19.91
C LYS A 25 5.28 -2.51 18.94
N VAL A 26 5.62 -2.38 17.65
CA VAL A 26 5.18 -3.30 16.59
C VAL A 26 6.27 -4.28 16.17
N GLY A 27 7.53 -3.97 16.47
CA GLY A 27 8.63 -4.85 16.10
C GLY A 27 9.97 -4.44 16.68
N VAL A 28 10.94 -5.32 16.47
CA VAL A 28 12.35 -5.09 16.74
C VAL A 28 13.16 -5.59 15.54
N THR A 29 14.19 -4.85 15.16
CA THR A 29 15.09 -5.22 14.06
C THR A 29 16.52 -4.88 14.44
N SER A 30 17.49 -5.69 14.03
CA SER A 30 18.90 -5.32 14.16
C SER A 30 19.39 -4.46 12.98
N SER A 31 18.61 -4.41 11.90
CA SER A 31 18.89 -3.64 10.69
C SER A 31 18.35 -2.21 10.79
N THR A 32 18.83 -1.30 9.95
CA THR A 32 18.26 0.07 9.86
C THR A 32 17.08 0.16 8.88
N GLU A 33 16.39 -0.97 8.70
CA GLU A 33 15.23 -1.14 7.84
C GLU A 33 14.21 -2.03 8.55
N TYR A 34 12.93 -1.68 8.41
CA TYR A 34 11.81 -2.48 8.86
C TYR A 34 10.64 -2.38 7.88
N THR A 35 10.09 -3.53 7.52
CA THR A 35 8.90 -3.61 6.68
C THR A 35 7.69 -3.90 7.53
N ASP A 36 6.77 -2.95 7.58
CA ASP A 36 5.49 -3.07 8.28
C ASP A 36 4.43 -3.57 7.29
N THR A 37 3.78 -4.68 7.64
CA THR A 37 2.75 -5.37 6.86
C THR A 37 1.40 -5.33 7.58
N GLY A 38 0.29 -5.50 6.84
CA GLY A 38 -1.06 -5.45 7.42
C GLY A 38 -1.51 -4.03 7.82
N LEU A 39 -1.00 -3.00 7.15
CA LEU A 39 -1.45 -1.63 7.33
C LEU A 39 -2.75 -1.38 6.57
N GLN A 40 -3.70 -0.75 7.24
CA GLN A 40 -4.89 -0.24 6.57
C GLN A 40 -4.53 0.93 5.65
N PRO A 41 -5.12 1.00 4.45
CA PRO A 41 -4.90 2.08 3.51
C PRO A 41 -5.48 3.41 4.00
N HIS A 42 -4.99 4.52 3.44
CA HIS A 42 -5.45 5.89 3.77
C HIS A 42 -5.49 6.17 5.28
N THR A 43 -4.57 5.57 6.02
CA THR A 43 -4.48 5.72 7.47
C THR A 43 -3.15 6.39 7.81
N GLU A 44 -3.22 7.45 8.63
CA GLU A 44 -2.05 8.08 9.23
C GLU A 44 -1.47 7.16 10.30
N TYR A 45 -0.19 6.83 10.17
CA TYR A 45 0.57 6.12 11.18
C TYR A 45 1.76 6.95 11.62
N ARG A 46 2.02 6.97 12.93
CA ARG A 46 3.16 7.63 13.54
C ARG A 46 4.19 6.60 13.90
N TYR A 47 5.37 6.71 13.32
CA TYR A 47 6.46 5.78 13.58
C TYR A 47 7.57 6.45 14.36
N ALA A 48 8.03 5.75 15.39
CA ALA A 48 9.18 6.14 16.19
C ALA A 48 10.13 4.95 16.31
N VAL A 49 11.42 5.21 16.28
CA VAL A 49 12.45 4.18 16.41
C VAL A 49 13.29 4.48 17.65
N LYS A 50 13.56 3.45 18.45
CA LYS A 50 14.49 3.54 19.58
C LYS A 50 15.66 2.62 19.36
N ALA A 51 16.88 3.13 19.45
CA ALA A 51 18.07 2.29 19.46
C ALA A 51 18.26 1.64 20.84
N VAL A 52 18.62 0.36 20.85
CA VAL A 52 18.94 -0.40 22.05
C VAL A 52 20.41 -0.78 21.99
N ASP A 53 21.17 -0.38 22.99
CA ASP A 53 22.59 -0.69 23.11
C ASP A 53 22.84 -2.14 23.54
N THR A 54 24.06 -2.64 23.34
CA THR A 54 24.50 -3.99 23.77
C THR A 54 24.31 -4.26 25.26
N LYS A 55 24.28 -3.20 26.08
CA LYS A 55 23.99 -3.28 27.54
C LYS A 55 22.50 -3.27 27.89
N GLY A 56 21.61 -3.20 26.90
CA GLY A 56 20.15 -3.13 27.12
C GLY A 56 19.63 -1.73 27.43
N ASN A 57 20.48 -0.71 27.36
CA ASN A 57 20.02 0.68 27.50
C ASN A 57 19.27 1.11 26.24
N VAL A 58 18.13 1.76 26.42
CA VAL A 58 17.31 2.27 25.32
C VAL A 58 17.59 3.77 25.20
N SER A 59 17.97 4.22 24.01
CA SER A 59 18.20 5.64 23.75
C SER A 59 16.90 6.44 23.75
N GLY A 60 17.01 7.77 23.76
CA GLY A 60 15.88 8.67 23.55
C GLY A 60 15.14 8.36 22.25
N ILE A 61 13.83 8.62 22.22
CA ILE A 61 12.98 8.42 21.03
C ILE A 61 13.56 9.23 19.87
N SER A 62 13.75 8.59 18.70
CA SER A 62 14.10 9.30 17.47
C SER A 62 13.01 10.29 17.06
N ASN A 63 13.30 11.20 16.14
CA ASN A 63 12.26 12.02 15.51
C ASN A 63 11.09 11.13 15.05
N GLU A 64 9.87 11.49 15.48
CA GLU A 64 8.64 10.82 15.07
C GLU A 64 8.36 11.15 13.61
N ILE A 65 8.22 10.13 12.76
CA ILE A 65 7.86 10.30 11.37
C ILE A 65 6.37 9.99 11.22
N LYS A 66 5.62 10.98 10.73
CA LYS A 66 4.23 10.79 10.31
C LYS A 66 4.22 10.29 8.88
N LEU A 67 3.62 9.13 8.67
CA LEU A 67 3.51 8.51 7.36
C LEU A 67 2.03 8.21 7.10
N GLU A 68 1.50 8.77 6.03
CA GLU A 68 0.21 8.34 5.50
C GLU A 68 0.45 7.18 4.53
N THR A 69 -0.26 6.08 4.76
CA THR A 69 -0.27 4.97 3.81
C THR A 69 -1.01 5.42 2.55
N LYS A 70 -0.37 5.23 1.39
CA LYS A 70 -1.05 5.45 0.10
C LYS A 70 -2.36 4.66 0.10
N GLN A 71 -3.39 5.20 -0.55
CA GLN A 71 -4.64 4.47 -0.75
C GLN A 71 -4.30 3.08 -1.29
N GLU A 72 -5.00 2.05 -0.82
CA GLU A 72 -4.91 0.75 -1.44
C GLU A 72 -5.36 0.97 -2.87
N SER A 73 -4.43 0.94 -3.82
CA SER A 73 -4.80 0.70 -5.20
C SER A 73 -5.16 -0.78 -5.28
N SER A 74 -6.27 -1.16 -4.64
CA SER A 74 -6.98 -2.42 -4.83
C SER A 74 -7.72 -2.36 -6.17
N SER A 75 -7.05 -1.93 -7.23
CA SER A 75 -7.53 -2.05 -8.59
C SER A 75 -6.94 -3.34 -9.12
N LYS A 76 -7.47 -4.48 -8.67
CA LYS A 76 -7.17 -5.79 -9.28
C LYS A 76 -7.56 -5.78 -10.76
N TYR A 77 -8.46 -4.88 -11.14
CA TYR A 77 -8.93 -4.65 -12.50
C TYR A 77 -8.68 -3.20 -12.88
N GLU A 78 -8.29 -2.98 -14.13
CA GLU A 78 -8.10 -1.64 -14.68
C GLU A 78 -9.45 -0.91 -14.75
N GLN A 79 -9.42 0.41 -14.55
CA GLN A 79 -10.63 1.22 -14.66
C GLN A 79 -11.10 1.22 -16.12
N TRP A 80 -12.38 0.93 -16.35
CA TRP A 80 -12.93 0.94 -17.70
C TRP A 80 -12.79 2.30 -18.37
N ASN A 81 -12.34 2.28 -19.62
CA ASN A 81 -12.07 3.42 -20.46
C ASN A 81 -12.91 3.29 -21.75
N PRO A 82 -13.82 4.24 -22.02
CA PRO A 82 -14.72 4.18 -23.18
C PRO A 82 -14.00 4.24 -24.54
N SER A 83 -12.73 4.64 -24.57
CA SER A 83 -11.90 4.75 -25.77
C SER A 83 -10.86 3.64 -25.91
N ALA A 84 -10.76 2.73 -24.94
CA ALA A 84 -9.84 1.61 -25.00
C ALA A 84 -10.38 0.45 -25.86
N ALA A 85 -9.48 -0.34 -26.43
CA ALA A 85 -9.82 -1.59 -27.09
C ALA A 85 -9.79 -2.72 -26.08
N TYR A 86 -10.82 -3.57 -26.08
CA TYR A 86 -10.97 -4.68 -25.16
C TYR A 86 -11.11 -5.98 -25.93
N GLN A 87 -10.58 -7.07 -25.38
CA GLN A 87 -10.72 -8.42 -25.92
C GLN A 87 -11.77 -9.19 -25.12
N LYS A 88 -12.30 -10.25 -25.71
CA LYS A 88 -13.26 -11.12 -25.01
C LYS A 88 -12.57 -11.74 -23.78
N ALA A 89 -13.26 -11.71 -22.64
CA ALA A 89 -12.81 -12.09 -21.29
C ALA A 89 -11.90 -11.08 -20.57
N ASP A 90 -11.63 -9.89 -21.14
CA ASP A 90 -11.02 -8.79 -20.36
C ASP A 90 -11.90 -8.39 -19.18
N ARG A 91 -11.29 -7.99 -18.07
CA ARG A 91 -12.00 -7.58 -16.85
C ARG A 91 -11.61 -6.17 -16.46
N VAL A 92 -12.61 -5.33 -16.30
CA VAL A 92 -12.46 -3.91 -15.97
C VAL A 92 -13.37 -3.56 -14.79
N GLN A 93 -13.03 -2.49 -14.09
CA GLN A 93 -13.85 -1.95 -13.02
C GLN A 93 -14.51 -0.64 -13.46
N HIS A 94 -15.80 -0.48 -13.20
CA HIS A 94 -16.52 0.79 -13.39
C HIS A 94 -17.48 1.04 -12.24
N LYS A 95 -17.29 2.19 -11.56
CA LYS A 95 -18.08 2.57 -10.38
C LYS A 95 -18.11 1.50 -9.27
N GLY A 96 -17.04 0.71 -9.14
CA GLY A 96 -16.93 -0.37 -8.16
C GLY A 96 -17.54 -1.70 -8.60
N ILE A 97 -18.25 -1.74 -9.74
CA ILE A 97 -18.76 -2.97 -10.35
C ILE A 97 -17.71 -3.52 -11.30
N ILE A 98 -17.48 -4.82 -11.25
CA ILE A 98 -16.58 -5.50 -12.17
C ILE A 98 -17.36 -5.94 -13.40
N TYR A 99 -16.84 -5.62 -14.58
CA TYR A 99 -17.42 -6.02 -15.85
C TYR A 99 -16.45 -6.93 -16.60
N GLU A 100 -16.98 -8.02 -17.13
CA GLU A 100 -16.26 -8.91 -18.04
C GLU A 100 -16.68 -8.61 -19.48
N CYS A 101 -15.70 -8.42 -20.35
CA CYS A 101 -15.89 -8.15 -21.76
C CYS A 101 -16.42 -9.42 -22.44
N VAL A 102 -17.67 -9.39 -22.89
CA VAL A 102 -18.33 -10.54 -23.53
C VAL A 102 -17.85 -10.72 -24.95
N GLN A 103 -17.48 -9.61 -25.60
CA GLN A 103 -17.07 -9.57 -27.00
C GLN A 103 -16.02 -8.48 -27.20
N GLY A 104 -14.91 -8.82 -27.85
CA GLY A 104 -13.87 -7.84 -28.15
C GLY A 104 -14.37 -6.73 -29.06
N TYR A 105 -14.06 -5.48 -28.71
CA TYR A 105 -14.47 -4.30 -29.46
C TYR A 105 -13.50 -3.13 -29.22
N GLN A 106 -13.57 -2.11 -30.08
CA GLN A 106 -12.77 -0.89 -29.93
C GLN A 106 -13.63 0.28 -29.44
N GLY A 107 -13.28 0.80 -28.27
CA GLY A 107 -13.73 2.07 -27.70
C GLY A 107 -13.81 3.22 -28.71
N LYS A 108 -14.95 3.92 -28.79
CA LYS A 108 -15.10 5.19 -29.54
C LYS A 108 -15.39 6.38 -28.62
N GLY A 109 -15.32 6.19 -27.30
CA GLY A 109 -15.53 7.25 -26.32
C GLY A 109 -16.96 7.33 -25.79
N ASP A 110 -17.86 6.43 -26.21
CA ASP A 110 -19.22 6.36 -25.69
C ASP A 110 -19.25 5.84 -24.23
N PRO A 111 -19.68 6.66 -23.26
CA PRO A 111 -19.69 6.27 -21.84
C PRO A 111 -20.76 5.22 -21.51
N ASN A 112 -21.69 4.97 -22.43
CA ASN A 112 -22.80 4.03 -22.23
C ASN A 112 -22.43 2.58 -22.56
N TRP A 113 -21.30 2.34 -23.21
CA TRP A 113 -20.94 1.01 -23.69
C TRP A 113 -20.71 0.00 -22.58
N ILE A 114 -20.22 0.42 -21.42
CA ILE A 114 -20.11 -0.46 -20.24
C ILE A 114 -21.46 -1.00 -19.74
N TYR A 115 -22.57 -0.32 -20.04
CA TYR A 115 -23.91 -0.79 -19.70
C TYR A 115 -24.54 -1.64 -20.81
N ALA A 116 -23.89 -1.77 -21.96
CA ALA A 116 -24.37 -2.63 -23.04
C ALA A 116 -24.05 -4.08 -22.70
N LEU A 117 -25.06 -4.85 -22.30
CA LEU A 117 -24.92 -6.27 -21.92
C LEU A 117 -24.35 -7.16 -23.03
N SER A 118 -24.45 -6.73 -24.30
CA SER A 118 -23.82 -7.40 -25.44
C SER A 118 -22.30 -7.23 -25.50
N LEU A 119 -21.75 -6.22 -24.81
CA LEU A 119 -20.32 -5.91 -24.75
C LEU A 119 -19.73 -6.22 -23.37
N TRP A 120 -20.47 -5.94 -22.30
CA TRP A 120 -20.01 -6.06 -20.92
C TRP A 120 -21.03 -6.74 -20.02
N MET A 121 -20.57 -7.75 -19.29
CA MET A 121 -21.38 -8.46 -18.30
C MET A 121 -20.90 -8.08 -16.89
N PRO A 122 -21.76 -7.49 -16.04
CA PRO A 122 -21.40 -7.25 -14.64
C PRO A 122 -21.31 -8.57 -13.89
N ILE A 123 -20.22 -8.78 -13.13
CA ILE A 123 -19.97 -10.02 -12.39
C ILE A 123 -20.03 -9.84 -10.86
N GLU A 124 -19.67 -8.67 -10.33
CA GLU A 124 -19.68 -8.32 -8.89
C GLU A 124 -19.97 -6.84 -8.67
#